data_AF-M0FGZ5-F1
#
_entry.id   AF-M0FGZ5-F1
#
_cell.length_a   1.000
_cell.length_b   1.000
_cell.length_c   1.000
_cell.angle_alpha   90.00
_cell.angle_beta   90.00
_cell.angle_gamma   90.00
#
_symmetry.space_group_name_H-M   'P 1'
#
loop_
_entity.id
_entity.type
_entity.pdbx_description
1 polymer ?
#
loop_
_entity_poly.entity_id
_entity_poly.type
_entity_poly.pdbx_seq_one_letter_code
_entity_poly.pdbx_strand_id
1 'polypeptide(L)'
;MQPLVAAILVGVPLAWLVGFAAYAYVDAPKHGMNPRKWAVIAFVVPLFGFLAYVFERDEQGYDPETDPYAEGSEERTGGFAVHESRQGEKRLGPAGTEAEGDEDDEWNDPDGVDL
;
A
#
# COMPACT_ATOMS: atom_id res chain seq x y z
N MET A 1 -26.98 -0.09 8.27
CA MET A 1 -27.15 1.30 7.80
C MET A 1 -28.62 1.52 7.46
N GLN A 2 -29.23 2.66 7.84
CA GLN A 2 -30.62 2.92 7.45
C GLN A 2 -30.72 3.01 5.91
N PRO A 3 -31.76 2.42 5.28
CA PRO A 3 -31.86 2.36 3.82
C PRO A 3 -31.87 3.74 3.16
N LEU A 4 -32.48 4.73 3.81
CA LEU A 4 -32.46 6.13 3.37
C LEU A 4 -31.04 6.70 3.34
N VAL A 5 -30.23 6.41 4.36
CA VAL A 5 -28.85 6.89 4.45
C VAL A 5 -28.00 6.28 3.33
N ALA A 6 -28.15 4.98 3.08
CA ALA A 6 -27.48 4.31 1.96
C ALA A 6 -27.90 4.91 0.60
N ALA A 7 -29.19 5.17 0.42
CA ALA A 7 -29.71 5.80 -0.79
C ALA A 7 -29.13 7.20 -1.01
N ILE A 8 -28.96 8.01 0.04
CA ILE A 8 -28.34 9.33 -0.06
C ILE A 8 -26.85 9.21 -0.39
N LEU A 9 -26.12 8.37 0.35
CA LEU A 9 -24.68 8.21 0.19
C LEU A 9 -24.27 7.66 -1.18
N VAL A 10 -25.11 6.84 -1.81
CA VAL A 10 -24.83 6.29 -3.15
C VAL A 10 -25.51 7.11 -4.25
N GLY A 11 -26.77 7.49 -4.04
CA GLY A 11 -27.60 8.15 -5.04
C GLY A 11 -27.15 9.57 -5.37
N VAL A 12 -26.75 10.37 -4.37
CA VAL A 12 -26.31 11.75 -4.61
C VAL A 12 -25.01 11.78 -5.44
N PRO A 13 -23.96 11.00 -5.11
CA PRO A 13 -22.76 10.92 -5.95
C PRO A 13 -23.05 10.41 -7.37
N LEU A 14 -23.88 9.37 -7.52
CA LEU A 14 -24.27 8.88 -8.85
C LEU A 14 -25.00 9.94 -9.67
N ALA A 15 -25.91 10.70 -9.06
CA ALA A 15 -26.60 11.81 -9.72
C ALA A 15 -25.63 12.90 -10.17
N TRP A 16 -24.60 13.21 -9.36
CA TRP A 16 -23.53 14.14 -9.76
C TRP A 16 -22.73 13.64 -10.95
N LEU A 17 -22.33 12.37 -10.97
CA LEU A 17 -21.59 11.79 -12.11
C LEU A 17 -22.41 11.87 -13.40
N VAL A 18 -23.71 11.55 -13.33
CA VAL A 18 -24.62 11.70 -14.47
C VAL A 18 -24.75 13.18 -14.88
N GLY A 19 -24.86 14.09 -13.91
CA GLY A 19 -24.92 15.53 -14.15
C GLY A 19 -23.68 16.07 -14.86
N PHE A 20 -22.49 15.69 -14.43
CA PHE A 20 -21.23 16.09 -15.06
C PHE A 20 -21.09 15.51 -16.48
N ALA A 21 -21.46 14.25 -16.66
CA ALA A 21 -21.44 13.61 -17.98
C ALA A 21 -22.41 14.30 -18.95
N ALA A 22 -23.63 14.61 -18.50
CA ALA A 22 -24.63 15.32 -19.28
C ALA A 22 -24.17 16.74 -19.64
N TYR A 23 -23.58 17.46 -18.67
CA TYR A 23 -22.98 18.78 -18.91
C TYR A 23 -21.90 18.71 -20.00
N ALA A 24 -20.92 17.81 -19.83
CA ALA A 24 -19.84 17.62 -20.80
C ALA A 24 -20.36 17.22 -22.19
N TYR A 25 -21.40 16.38 -22.26
CA TYR A 25 -22.02 15.98 -23.52
C TYR A 25 -22.61 17.17 -24.30
N VAL A 26 -23.29 18.08 -23.60
CA VAL A 26 -23.92 19.26 -24.20
C VAL A 26 -22.90 20.37 -24.50
N ASP A 27 -21.86 20.50 -23.68
CA ASP A 27 -20.90 21.59 -23.77
C ASP A 27 -19.73 21.30 -24.74
N ALA A 28 -19.29 20.05 -24.84
CA ALA A 28 -18.14 19.66 -25.65
C ALA A 28 -18.22 20.09 -27.14
N PRO A 29 -19.35 19.95 -27.85
CA PRO A 29 -19.44 20.34 -29.26
C PRO A 29 -19.20 21.84 -29.50
N LYS A 30 -19.54 22.70 -28.51
CA LYS A 30 -19.33 24.15 -28.59
C LYS A 30 -17.84 24.52 -28.59
N HIS A 31 -16.98 23.59 -28.19
CA HIS A 31 -15.54 23.76 -28.07
C HIS A 31 -14.77 22.88 -29.09
N GLY A 32 -15.45 22.34 -30.11
CA GLY A 32 -14.81 21.47 -31.11
C GLY A 32 -14.41 20.08 -30.59
N MET A 33 -14.97 19.67 -29.45
CA MET A 33 -14.64 18.41 -28.78
C MET A 33 -15.69 17.32 -29.07
N ASN A 34 -15.27 16.03 -29.04
CA ASN A 34 -16.18 14.90 -29.23
C ASN A 34 -17.09 14.68 -27.99
N PRO A 35 -18.42 14.84 -28.10
CA PRO A 35 -19.30 14.83 -26.93
C PRO A 35 -19.36 13.48 -26.23
N ARG A 36 -19.37 12.37 -26.97
CA ARG A 36 -19.43 11.02 -26.40
C ARG A 36 -18.17 10.69 -25.62
N LYS A 37 -17.00 11.01 -26.19
CA LYS A 37 -15.71 10.80 -25.53
C LYS A 37 -15.65 11.52 -24.19
N TRP A 38 -15.98 12.82 -24.18
CA TRP A 38 -15.86 13.62 -22.97
C TRP A 38 -16.92 13.31 -21.91
N ALA A 39 -18.14 12.96 -22.32
CA ALA A 39 -19.16 12.47 -21.39
C ALA A 39 -18.72 11.18 -20.68
N VAL A 40 -18.13 10.23 -21.42
CA VAL A 40 -17.61 8.98 -20.84
C VAL A 40 -16.44 9.27 -19.89
N ILE A 41 -15.50 10.13 -20.29
CA ILE A 41 -14.36 10.52 -19.44
C ILE A 41 -14.87 11.16 -18.13
N ALA A 42 -15.79 12.13 -18.23
CA ALA A 42 -16.35 12.82 -17.07
C ALA A 42 -17.11 11.88 -16.12
N PHE A 43 -17.72 10.81 -16.63
CA PHE A 43 -18.42 9.82 -15.83
C PHE A 43 -17.47 8.80 -15.16
N VAL A 44 -16.51 8.27 -15.91
CA VAL A 44 -15.73 7.08 -15.49
C VAL A 44 -14.49 7.45 -14.69
N VAL A 45 -13.79 8.55 -15.02
CA VAL A 45 -12.53 8.91 -14.34
C VAL A 45 -12.66 9.05 -12.82
N PRO A 46 -13.73 9.66 -12.26
CA PRO A 46 -13.88 9.75 -10.81
C PRO A 46 -13.97 8.39 -10.09
N LEU A 47 -14.34 7.31 -10.80
CA LEU A 47 -14.47 5.97 -10.21
C LEU A 47 -13.11 5.33 -9.89
N PHE A 48 -12.01 5.81 -10.48
CA PHE A 48 -10.68 5.23 -10.25
C PHE A 48 -10.24 5.32 -8.79
N GLY A 49 -10.57 6.41 -8.08
CA GLY A 49 -10.25 6.53 -6.66
C GLY A 49 -10.98 5.48 -5.80
N PHE A 50 -12.24 5.20 -6.14
CA PHE A 50 -13.00 4.13 -5.48
C PHE A 50 -12.43 2.75 -5.79
N LEU A 51 -12.09 2.47 -7.04
CA LEU A 51 -11.47 1.20 -7.43
C LEU A 51 -10.11 1.01 -6.75
N ALA A 52 -9.29 2.06 -6.68
CA ALA A 52 -8.01 2.02 -5.97
C ALA A 52 -8.21 1.66 -4.50
N TYR A 53 -9.19 2.26 -3.81
CA TYR A 53 -9.53 1.87 -2.44
C TYR A 53 -9.95 0.40 -2.33
N VAL A 54 -10.77 -0.10 -3.26
CA VAL A 54 -11.21 -1.51 -3.23
C VAL A 54 -10.02 -2.46 -3.37
N PHE A 55 -9.10 -2.19 -4.31
CA PHE A 55 -7.90 -3.00 -4.49
C PHE A 55 -6.96 -2.92 -3.28
N GLU A 56 -6.66 -1.70 -2.81
CA GLU A 56 -5.80 -1.47 -1.65
C GLU A 56 -6.36 -2.14 -0.38
N ARG A 57 -7.67 -2.08 -0.18
CA ARG A 57 -8.33 -2.72 0.97
C ARG A 57 -8.04 -4.22 1.03
N ASP A 58 -8.07 -4.90 -0.11
CA ASP A 58 -7.88 -6.34 -0.14
C ASP A 58 -6.41 -6.72 0.15
N GLU A 59 -5.45 -5.83 -0.09
CA GLU A 59 -4.03 -6.02 0.26
C GLU A 59 -3.75 -5.90 1.76
N GLN A 60 -4.62 -5.25 2.54
CA GLN A 60 -4.46 -5.06 3.98
C GLN A 60 -4.74 -6.33 4.81
N GLY A 61 -5.24 -7.40 4.19
CA GLY A 61 -5.52 -8.69 4.83
C GLY A 61 -4.27 -9.58 5.01
N TYR A 62 -3.15 -9.00 5.42
CA TYR A 62 -1.91 -9.76 5.66
C TYR A 62 -2.10 -10.74 6.81
N ASP A 63 -1.93 -12.03 6.53
CA ASP A 63 -1.96 -13.09 7.53
C ASP A 63 -0.54 -13.67 7.70
N PRO A 64 0.16 -13.30 8.80
CA PRO A 64 1.54 -13.75 9.04
C PRO A 64 1.65 -15.26 9.23
N GLU A 65 0.57 -15.97 9.60
CA GLU A 65 0.61 -17.42 9.75
C GLU A 65 0.64 -18.14 8.41
N THR A 66 0.16 -17.49 7.35
CA THR A 66 0.13 -18.04 5.99
C THR A 66 1.27 -17.53 5.10
N ASP A 67 2.03 -16.53 5.56
CA ASP A 67 3.14 -15.97 4.82
C ASP A 67 4.44 -16.76 5.07
N PRO A 68 4.98 -17.50 4.07
CA PRO A 68 6.25 -18.22 4.18
C PRO A 68 7.48 -17.30 4.30
N TYR A 69 7.28 -15.99 4.30
CA TYR A 69 8.28 -14.96 4.52
C TYR A 69 8.02 -14.13 5.80
N ALA A 70 6.99 -14.43 6.59
CA ALA A 70 6.74 -13.77 7.86
C ALA A 70 7.89 -13.98 8.84
N GLU A 71 8.26 -12.91 9.54
CA GLU A 71 9.28 -12.92 10.58
C GLU A 71 8.83 -13.83 11.74
N GLY A 72 9.56 -14.92 11.97
CA GLY A 72 9.26 -15.87 13.06
C GLY A 72 8.50 -17.14 12.67
N SER A 73 8.22 -17.38 11.37
CA SER A 73 7.76 -18.70 10.92
C SER A 73 8.79 -19.78 11.34
N GLU A 74 8.35 -20.75 12.14
CA GLU A 74 9.20 -21.79 12.74
C GLU A 74 9.96 -22.64 11.70
N GLU A 75 9.51 -22.60 10.44
CA GLU A 75 10.16 -23.28 9.31
C GLU A 75 11.44 -22.58 8.81
N ARG A 76 11.68 -21.30 9.17
CA ARG A 76 12.84 -20.54 8.72
C ARG A 76 13.59 -19.87 9.88
N THR A 77 14.60 -20.56 10.39
CA THR A 77 15.57 -20.09 11.39
C THR A 77 16.59 -19.06 10.86
N GLY A 78 16.30 -18.36 9.76
CA GLY A 78 17.20 -17.35 9.18
C GLY A 78 16.42 -16.18 8.59
N GLY A 79 16.54 -15.00 9.21
CA GLY A 79 16.00 -13.76 8.65
C GLY A 79 16.55 -13.54 7.25
N PHE A 80 15.68 -13.18 6.30
CA PHE A 80 15.95 -12.86 4.88
C PHE A 80 17.28 -13.40 4.32
N ALA A 81 17.51 -14.71 4.40
CA ALA A 81 18.57 -15.36 3.62
C ALA A 81 18.06 -15.49 2.17
N VAL A 82 18.10 -14.37 1.43
CA VAL A 82 17.70 -14.29 0.00
C VAL A 82 18.56 -15.22 -0.87
N HIS A 83 19.69 -15.70 -0.33
CA HIS A 83 20.59 -16.64 -0.98
C HIS A 83 20.80 -17.90 -0.13
N GLU A 84 20.68 -19.06 -0.78
CA GLU A 84 20.92 -20.39 -0.19
C GLU A 84 22.29 -20.51 0.49
N SER A 85 23.29 -19.78 -0.01
CA SER A 85 24.66 -19.75 0.54
C SER A 85 24.77 -19.10 1.93
N ARG A 86 23.75 -18.38 2.39
CA ARG A 86 23.76 -17.64 3.68
C ARG A 86 22.85 -18.26 4.73
N GLN A 87 22.32 -19.46 4.49
CA GLN A 87 21.60 -20.19 5.52
C GLN A 87 22.55 -20.48 6.70
N GLY A 88 22.21 -19.98 7.89
CA GLY A 88 22.99 -20.14 9.11
C GLY A 88 23.80 -18.91 9.56
N GLU A 89 23.80 -17.81 8.79
CA GLU A 89 24.38 -16.53 9.24
C GLU A 89 23.52 -15.87 10.32
N LYS A 90 24.18 -15.15 11.25
CA LYS A 90 23.53 -14.43 12.36
C LYS A 90 22.55 -13.40 11.78
N ARG A 91 21.37 -13.27 12.39
CA ARG A 91 20.33 -12.35 11.90
C ARG A 91 20.88 -10.92 11.91
N LEU A 92 20.63 -10.19 10.83
CA LEU A 92 20.77 -8.75 10.85
C LEU A 92 19.56 -8.16 11.60
N GLY A 93 19.83 -7.30 12.56
CA GLY A 93 18.86 -6.43 13.19
C GLY A 93 18.19 -5.46 12.20
N PRO A 94 17.15 -4.77 12.65
CA PRO A 94 16.41 -3.83 11.83
C PRO A 94 17.36 -2.75 11.28
N ALA A 95 17.34 -2.56 9.96
CA ALA A 95 18.26 -1.72 9.17
C ALA A 95 19.65 -2.29 8.85
N GLY A 96 19.89 -3.60 9.02
CA GLY A 96 21.13 -4.23 8.55
C GLY A 96 22.29 -4.16 9.55
N THR A 97 22.02 -3.80 10.80
CA THR A 97 22.97 -3.97 11.92
C THR A 97 23.06 -5.44 12.30
N GLU A 98 24.14 -5.92 12.91
CA GLU A 98 24.17 -7.29 13.43
C GLU A 98 23.23 -7.38 14.66
N ALA A 99 22.46 -8.47 14.80
CA ALA A 99 21.66 -8.68 16.01
C ALA A 99 22.63 -8.97 17.18
N GLU A 100 22.81 -7.98 18.04
CA GLU A 100 23.57 -8.10 19.28
C GLU A 100 22.91 -9.17 20.18
N GLY A 101 23.64 -10.25 20.41
CA GLY A 101 23.42 -11.05 21.61
C GLY A 101 24.25 -10.39 22.70
N ASP A 102 23.67 -10.22 23.89
CA ASP A 102 24.37 -9.78 25.11
C ASP A 102 25.67 -10.57 25.27
N GLU A 103 26.77 -9.98 24.81
CA GLU A 103 28.13 -10.35 25.17
C GLU A 103 28.80 -9.04 25.56
N ASP A 104 29.04 -8.96 26.85
CA ASP A 104 29.75 -7.97 27.64
C ASP A 104 31.00 -7.39 26.93
N ASP A 105 30.81 -6.47 25.99
CA ASP A 105 31.91 -5.75 25.34
C ASP A 105 32.36 -4.57 26.22
N GLU A 106 33.10 -4.95 27.27
CA GLU A 106 34.04 -4.10 27.97
C GLU A 106 34.97 -3.48 26.91
N TRP A 107 34.74 -2.20 26.59
CA TRP A 107 35.58 -1.40 25.71
C TRP A 107 37.02 -1.46 26.21
N ASN A 108 37.85 -2.30 25.58
CA ASN A 108 39.28 -2.37 25.86
C ASN A 108 39.96 -1.16 25.20
N ASP A 109 39.89 -0.01 25.86
CA ASP A 109 40.70 1.14 25.50
C ASP A 109 42.18 0.76 25.65
N PRO A 110 42.99 0.85 24.58
CA PRO A 110 44.43 0.66 24.72
C PRO A 110 45.03 1.83 25.51
N ASP A 111 45.79 1.51 26.56
CA ASP A 111 46.51 2.51 27.36
C ASP A 111 47.38 3.42 26.47
N GLY A 112 47.10 4.73 26.48
CA GLY A 112 48.04 5.75 26.03
C GLY A 112 47.59 6.71 24.93
N VAL A 113 46.29 7.01 24.77
CA VAL A 113 45.86 8.10 23.87
C VAL A 113 45.28 9.26 24.68
N ASP A 114 46.13 10.26 24.93
CA ASP A 114 45.76 11.56 25.50
C ASP A 114 45.29 12.49 24.35
N LEU A 115 44.02 12.89 24.35
CA LEU A 115 43.49 14.01 23.56
C LEU A 115 42.45 14.80 24.36
#